data_AF-A0A7W0SBV0-F1
#
_entry.id   AF-A0A7W0SBV0-F1
#
_cell.length_a   1.000
_cell.length_b   1.000
_cell.length_c   1.000
_cell.angle_alpha   90.00
_cell.angle_beta   90.00
_cell.angle_gamma   90.00
#
_symmetry.space_group_name_H-M   'P 1'
#
loop_
_entity.id
_entity.type
_entity.pdbx_description
1 polymer ?
#
loop_
_entity_poly.entity_id
_entity_poly.type
_entity_poly.pdbx_seq_one_letter_code
_entity_poly.pdbx_strand_id
1 'polypeptide(L)'
;MRPSDPCLHDRAGFPLPTIVNPVTIDGYTQPGTSMNSLAVGDNAVLRIQLNGTSAGGSGLTLGGLNGGSTVRGLVINRFGSDFYDAGVFLDSGSNVVSGNFIGTDPTGQSALPNLSGVRVATGANSLVGGVVPAARNVIAGNNGQANTAIEPRFGSGQPAPTGTLIRGNYIGTNAAGTVAVETGPFPTRGVVVTLGTGSVIGGTDADDGPSMAMWERAT
;
A
#
# COMPACT_ATOMS: atom_id res chain seq x y z
N MET A 1 -7.73 34.44 34.04
CA MET A 1 -7.28 33.10 33.64
C MET A 1 -7.98 32.76 32.34
N ARG A 2 -7.26 32.65 31.22
CA ARG A 2 -7.86 32.19 29.96
C ARG A 2 -8.04 30.67 30.06
N PRO A 3 -9.19 30.11 29.68
CA PRO A 3 -9.37 28.66 29.61
C PRO A 3 -8.30 28.06 28.71
N SER A 4 -7.69 26.97 29.17
CA SER A 4 -6.76 26.14 28.42
C SER A 4 -7.43 25.62 27.16
N ASP A 5 -6.93 25.99 25.99
CA ASP A 5 -7.26 25.33 24.73
C ASP A 5 -6.97 23.84 24.88
N PRO A 6 -7.96 22.94 24.71
CA PRO A 6 -7.68 21.52 24.62
C PRO A 6 -6.76 21.30 23.42
N CYS A 7 -5.71 20.49 23.58
CA CYS A 7 -4.84 20.12 22.48
C CYS A 7 -5.69 19.51 21.36
N LEU A 8 -5.87 20.28 20.29
CA LEU A 8 -6.73 19.92 19.18
C LEU A 8 -5.97 18.91 18.31
N HIS A 9 -5.95 17.65 18.77
CA HIS A 9 -5.25 16.53 18.13
C HIS A 9 -6.09 15.82 17.05
N ASP A 10 -7.34 16.27 16.85
CA ASP A 10 -8.28 15.72 15.86
C ASP A 10 -8.82 16.84 14.97
N ARG A 11 -7.91 17.49 14.25
CA ARG A 11 -8.30 18.42 13.20
C ARG A 11 -8.52 17.60 11.94
N ALA A 12 -9.77 17.42 11.54
CA ALA A 12 -10.12 16.76 10.28
C ALA A 12 -9.38 17.41 9.10
N GLY A 13 -8.95 16.59 8.13
CA GLY A 13 -8.28 17.05 6.92
C GLY A 13 -6.75 17.21 7.03
N PHE A 14 -6.12 16.80 8.13
CA PHE A 14 -4.65 16.75 8.22
C PHE A 14 -4.14 15.33 7.95
N PRO A 15 -2.96 15.18 7.31
CA PRO A 15 -2.33 13.89 7.12
C PRO A 15 -1.82 13.31 8.43
N LEU A 16 -1.76 11.97 8.47
CA LEU A 16 -1.07 11.28 9.53
C LEU A 16 0.43 11.67 9.52
N PRO A 17 1.08 11.80 10.69
CA PRO A 17 2.49 12.18 10.75
C PRO A 17 3.40 11.23 9.98
N THR A 18 4.47 11.78 9.42
CA THR A 18 5.50 10.97 8.74
C THR A 18 6.31 10.16 9.75
N ILE A 19 6.52 8.90 9.44
CA ILE A 19 7.42 8.01 10.17
C ILE A 19 8.84 8.27 9.67
N VAL A 20 9.64 8.93 10.49
CA VAL A 20 11.01 9.37 10.14
C VAL A 20 12.11 8.47 10.68
N ASN A 21 11.76 7.56 11.60
CA ASN A 21 12.63 6.53 12.13
C ASN A 21 12.05 5.17 11.80
N PRO A 22 12.87 4.17 11.43
CA PRO A 22 12.39 2.84 11.09
C PRO A 22 11.60 2.22 12.24
N VAL A 23 10.42 1.71 11.93
CA VAL A 23 9.57 0.99 12.89
C VAL A 23 8.91 -0.21 12.24
N THR A 24 8.55 -1.18 13.07
CA THR A 24 7.64 -2.26 12.67
C THR A 24 6.24 -1.93 13.18
N ILE A 25 5.31 -1.78 12.25
CA ILE A 25 3.87 -1.70 12.53
C ILE A 25 3.29 -3.07 12.19
N ASP A 26 2.90 -3.80 13.24
CA ASP A 26 2.43 -5.18 13.13
C ASP A 26 1.02 -5.34 13.68
N GLY A 27 0.03 -5.28 12.79
CA GLY A 27 -1.36 -5.51 13.11
C GLY A 27 -1.69 -6.95 13.50
N TYR A 28 -0.84 -7.93 13.16
CA TYR A 28 -1.04 -9.32 13.56
C TYR A 28 -0.79 -9.56 15.06
N THR A 29 -0.28 -8.55 15.78
CA THR A 29 -0.19 -8.61 17.25
C THR A 29 -1.55 -8.40 17.93
N GLN A 30 -2.57 -7.92 17.20
CA GLN A 30 -3.91 -7.74 17.73
C GLN A 30 -4.61 -9.10 17.95
N PRO A 31 -5.20 -9.36 19.14
CA PRO A 31 -5.96 -10.58 19.39
C PRO A 31 -7.09 -10.82 18.36
N GLY A 32 -7.23 -12.06 17.92
CA GLY A 32 -8.24 -12.46 16.94
C GLY A 32 -7.89 -12.13 15.49
N THR A 33 -6.62 -11.83 15.20
CA THR A 33 -6.06 -11.80 13.85
C THR A 33 -5.45 -13.14 13.47
N SER A 34 -5.27 -13.36 12.16
CA SER A 34 -4.53 -14.50 11.62
C SER A 34 -3.84 -14.11 10.31
N MET A 35 -2.61 -14.59 10.10
CA MET A 35 -1.91 -14.44 8.82
C MET A 35 -2.51 -15.36 7.76
N ASN A 36 -2.32 -15.00 6.50
CA ASN A 36 -2.70 -15.87 5.39
C ASN A 36 -1.86 -17.16 5.39
N SER A 37 -2.51 -18.29 5.21
CA SER A 37 -1.88 -19.61 5.09
C SER A 37 -2.15 -20.30 3.75
N LEU A 38 -2.96 -19.70 2.87
CA LEU A 38 -3.36 -20.30 1.61
C LEU A 38 -2.35 -20.04 0.50
N ALA A 39 -1.96 -21.10 -0.22
CA ALA A 39 -1.17 -20.96 -1.44
C ALA A 39 -1.92 -20.11 -2.48
N VAL A 40 -3.21 -20.42 -2.71
CA VAL A 40 -4.13 -19.65 -3.56
C VAL A 40 -5.28 -19.10 -2.72
N GLY A 41 -5.58 -17.82 -2.90
CA GLY A 41 -6.49 -17.05 -2.06
C GLY A 41 -5.77 -16.38 -0.89
N ASP A 42 -6.55 -15.69 -0.07
CA ASP A 42 -6.09 -15.06 1.15
C ASP A 42 -7.16 -15.24 2.22
N ASN A 43 -6.79 -15.89 3.32
CA ASN A 43 -7.65 -16.11 4.49
C ASN A 43 -7.17 -15.33 5.73
N ALA A 44 -6.35 -14.30 5.55
CA ALA A 44 -5.93 -13.45 6.64
C ALA A 44 -7.15 -12.80 7.32
N VAL A 45 -7.12 -12.75 8.64
CA VAL A 45 -8.08 -11.98 9.43
C VAL A 45 -7.36 -10.77 9.97
N LEU A 46 -7.64 -9.60 9.38
CA LEU A 46 -7.08 -8.33 9.80
C LEU A 46 -8.10 -7.58 10.67
N ARG A 47 -7.67 -7.13 11.85
CA ARG A 47 -8.55 -6.49 12.85
C ARG A 47 -8.28 -5.00 13.04
N ILE A 48 -7.12 -4.52 12.59
CA ILE A 48 -6.76 -3.10 12.67
C ILE A 48 -7.02 -2.45 11.33
N GLN A 49 -7.94 -1.50 11.31
CA GLN A 49 -8.26 -0.70 10.13
C GLN A 49 -7.82 0.73 10.32
N LEU A 50 -6.97 1.21 9.44
CA LEU A 50 -6.70 2.64 9.24
C LEU A 50 -7.73 3.16 8.23
N ASN A 51 -8.64 4.00 8.71
CA ASN A 51 -9.71 4.58 7.92
C ASN A 51 -9.45 6.07 7.68
N GLY A 52 -9.19 6.43 6.42
CA GLY A 52 -8.86 7.79 5.99
C GLY A 52 -10.05 8.71 5.68
N THR A 53 -11.31 8.32 5.94
CA THR A 53 -12.50 9.11 5.52
C THR A 53 -12.45 10.61 5.89
N SER A 54 -11.80 10.94 7.02
CA SER A 54 -11.63 12.32 7.49
C SER A 54 -10.16 12.78 7.54
N ALA A 55 -9.24 11.97 7.01
CA ALA A 55 -7.82 12.27 6.95
C ALA A 55 -7.51 13.09 5.69
N GLY A 56 -6.55 14.01 5.79
CA GLY A 56 -5.90 14.57 4.61
C GLY A 56 -4.79 13.64 4.14
N GLY A 57 -4.40 13.70 2.87
CA GLY A 57 -3.14 13.09 2.42
C GLY A 57 -3.08 11.56 2.45
N SER A 58 -1.84 11.06 2.49
CA SER A 58 -1.51 9.64 2.55
C SER A 58 -1.78 9.02 3.93
N GLY A 59 -2.02 7.71 3.97
CA GLY A 59 -2.21 6.96 5.21
C GLY A 59 -0.92 6.80 5.99
N LEU A 60 -0.05 5.89 5.58
CA LEU A 60 1.26 5.72 6.21
C LEU A 60 2.36 6.27 5.30
N THR A 61 2.99 7.36 5.73
CA THR A 61 4.17 7.91 5.07
C THR A 61 5.43 7.40 5.76
N LEU A 62 6.15 6.49 5.11
CA LEU A 62 7.44 5.95 5.58
C LEU A 62 8.55 6.77 4.94
N GLY A 63 9.11 7.71 5.69
CA GLY A 63 10.06 8.70 5.17
C GLY A 63 11.29 8.87 6.07
N GLY A 64 11.90 10.05 5.97
CA GLY A 64 13.16 10.35 6.65
C GLY A 64 14.39 9.79 5.92
N LEU A 65 15.57 10.08 6.45
CA LEU A 65 16.84 9.63 5.86
C LEU A 65 17.11 8.15 6.12
N ASN A 66 16.39 7.54 7.07
CA ASN A 66 16.56 6.16 7.49
C ASN A 66 15.39 5.32 6.96
N GLY A 67 15.66 4.52 5.94
CA GLY A 67 14.76 3.47 5.47
C GLY A 67 14.71 2.26 6.42
N GLY A 68 13.80 1.32 6.19
CA GLY A 68 13.76 0.06 6.97
C GLY A 68 12.48 -0.20 7.76
N SER A 69 11.41 0.56 7.55
CA SER A 69 10.15 0.32 8.23
C SER A 69 9.44 -0.91 7.66
N THR A 70 8.69 -1.61 8.52
CA THR A 70 7.81 -2.73 8.12
C THR A 70 6.37 -2.39 8.46
N VAL A 71 5.46 -2.57 7.50
CA VAL A 71 4.01 -2.42 7.68
C VAL A 71 3.34 -3.74 7.33
N ARG A 72 2.66 -4.35 8.31
CA ARG A 72 1.95 -5.61 8.10
C ARG A 72 0.68 -5.78 8.91
N GLY A 73 -0.24 -6.60 8.40
CA GLY A 73 -1.45 -7.01 9.11
C GLY A 73 -2.49 -5.90 9.26
N LEU A 74 -2.50 -4.90 8.37
CA LEU A 74 -3.41 -3.76 8.43
C LEU A 74 -4.40 -3.76 7.26
N VAL A 75 -5.61 -3.26 7.54
CA VAL A 75 -6.52 -2.77 6.51
C VAL A 75 -6.31 -1.27 6.36
N ILE A 76 -6.00 -0.78 5.16
CA ILE A 76 -5.69 0.63 4.90
C ILE A 76 -6.57 1.13 3.76
N ASN A 77 -7.53 2.01 4.07
CA ASN A 77 -8.49 2.49 3.08
C ASN A 77 -8.90 3.94 3.28
N ARG A 78 -9.45 4.52 2.21
CA ARG A 78 -10.04 5.87 2.19
C ARG A 78 -9.05 7.01 2.41
N PHE A 79 -7.76 6.81 2.14
CA PHE A 79 -6.75 7.86 2.17
C PHE A 79 -6.53 8.51 0.79
N GLY A 80 -6.22 9.80 0.81
CA GLY A 80 -5.79 10.56 -0.35
C GLY A 80 -6.64 11.78 -0.61
N SER A 81 -5.97 12.93 -0.73
CA SER A 81 -6.56 14.22 -1.12
C SER A 81 -5.90 14.80 -2.37
N ASP A 82 -4.66 14.41 -2.66
CA ASP A 82 -3.85 14.88 -3.77
C ASP A 82 -3.32 13.74 -4.63
N PHE A 83 -2.99 14.04 -5.88
CA PHE A 83 -2.56 13.08 -6.91
C PHE A 83 -1.49 12.07 -6.47
N TYR A 84 -0.55 12.50 -5.61
CA TYR A 84 0.56 11.67 -5.14
C TYR A 84 0.25 10.84 -3.90
N ASP A 85 -0.94 10.94 -3.33
CA ASP A 85 -1.23 10.23 -2.10
C ASP A 85 -1.45 8.74 -2.31
N ALA A 86 -1.18 8.00 -1.24
CA ALA A 86 -1.37 6.56 -1.19
C ALA A 86 -1.85 6.10 0.19
N GLY A 87 -2.43 4.91 0.25
CA GLY A 87 -2.62 4.21 1.52
C GLY A 87 -1.28 4.01 2.24
N VAL A 88 -0.25 3.58 1.50
CA VAL A 88 1.14 3.50 1.98
C VAL A 88 2.06 4.23 1.02
N PHE A 89 2.72 5.28 1.50
CA PHE A 89 3.65 6.12 0.76
C PHE A 89 5.08 5.87 1.26
N LEU A 90 5.94 5.30 0.40
CA LEU A 90 7.33 5.04 0.69
C LEU A 90 8.19 6.19 0.16
N ASP A 91 8.58 7.08 1.06
CA ASP A 91 9.49 8.21 0.84
C ASP A 91 10.92 7.93 1.35
N SER A 92 11.25 6.65 1.50
CA SER A 92 12.57 6.15 1.89
C SER A 92 12.77 4.72 1.37
N GLY A 93 14.00 4.20 1.47
CA GLY A 93 14.36 2.87 0.97
C GLY A 93 14.11 1.73 1.97
N SER A 94 14.33 0.50 1.52
CA SER A 94 14.41 -0.72 2.36
C SER A 94 13.17 -0.98 3.22
N ASN A 95 12.02 -0.45 2.82
CA ASN A 95 10.78 -0.65 3.53
C ASN A 95 10.10 -1.94 3.10
N VAL A 96 9.35 -2.57 4.00
CA VAL A 96 8.59 -3.80 3.73
C VAL A 96 7.11 -3.54 3.94
N VAL A 97 6.29 -3.81 2.93
CA VAL A 97 4.83 -3.77 2.99
C VAL A 97 4.32 -5.18 2.71
N SER A 98 3.74 -5.86 3.69
CA SER A 98 3.39 -7.28 3.57
C SER A 98 2.12 -7.65 4.34
N GLY A 99 1.30 -8.57 3.83
CA GLY A 99 0.13 -9.06 4.58
C GLY A 99 -0.93 -7.99 4.88
N ASN A 100 -1.07 -6.97 4.03
CA ASN A 100 -2.04 -5.89 4.21
C ASN A 100 -3.16 -5.95 3.18
N PHE A 101 -4.35 -5.45 3.55
CA PHE A 101 -5.45 -5.18 2.63
C PHE A 101 -5.54 -3.68 2.38
N ILE A 102 -5.27 -3.24 1.16
CA ILE A 102 -5.05 -1.83 0.81
C ILE A 102 -6.02 -1.42 -0.31
N GLY A 103 -6.94 -0.51 0.01
CA GLY A 103 -7.98 -0.03 -0.89
C GLY A 103 -9.27 -0.85 -0.86
N THR A 104 -9.37 -1.84 0.02
CA THR A 104 -10.55 -2.69 0.21
C THR A 104 -11.12 -2.60 1.62
N ASP A 105 -12.26 -3.24 1.83
CA ASP A 105 -12.80 -3.58 3.13
C ASP A 105 -11.95 -4.65 3.85
N PRO A 106 -12.19 -4.88 5.17
CA PRO A 106 -11.44 -5.88 5.93
C PRO A 106 -11.56 -7.33 5.43
N THR A 107 -12.52 -7.61 4.55
CA THR A 107 -12.68 -8.94 3.92
C THR A 107 -11.90 -9.07 2.61
N GLY A 108 -11.38 -7.96 2.08
CA GLY A 108 -10.70 -7.90 0.79
C GLY A 108 -11.62 -8.12 -0.40
N GLN A 109 -12.94 -7.91 -0.25
CA GLN A 109 -13.93 -8.19 -1.30
C GLN A 109 -14.49 -6.93 -1.95
N SER A 110 -14.59 -5.83 -1.19
CA SER A 110 -15.24 -4.61 -1.66
C SER A 110 -14.28 -3.42 -1.66
N ALA A 111 -14.39 -2.57 -2.68
CA ALA A 111 -13.55 -1.38 -2.80
C ALA A 111 -13.89 -0.34 -1.73
N LEU A 112 -12.86 0.17 -1.06
CA LEU A 112 -12.87 1.34 -0.18
C LEU A 112 -11.64 2.18 -0.54
N PRO A 113 -11.74 2.98 -1.61
CA PRO A 113 -10.56 3.44 -2.34
C PRO A 113 -9.64 4.32 -1.51
N ASN A 114 -8.34 4.05 -1.58
CA ASN A 114 -7.35 5.12 -1.48
C ASN A 114 -7.14 5.73 -2.89
N LEU A 115 -6.45 6.86 -2.98
CA LEU A 115 -5.99 7.37 -4.28
C LEU A 115 -5.02 6.38 -4.94
N SER A 116 -3.88 6.08 -4.33
CA SER A 116 -3.05 4.94 -4.74
C SER A 116 -3.00 3.90 -3.62
N GLY A 117 -2.77 2.63 -3.94
CA GLY A 117 -2.61 1.62 -2.89
C GLY A 117 -1.25 1.79 -2.18
N VAL A 118 -0.19 1.37 -2.88
CA VAL A 118 1.21 1.57 -2.45
C VAL A 118 1.92 2.45 -3.47
N ARG A 119 2.61 3.49 -3.00
CA ARG A 119 3.44 4.35 -3.85
C ARG A 119 4.87 4.36 -3.34
N VAL A 120 5.82 4.04 -4.20
CA VAL A 120 7.26 4.11 -3.92
C VAL A 120 7.81 5.33 -4.64
N ALA A 121 8.11 6.37 -3.87
CA ALA A 121 8.50 7.68 -4.40
C ALA A 121 10.01 7.88 -4.48
N THR A 122 10.76 7.29 -3.56
CA THR A 122 12.22 7.38 -3.52
C THR A 122 12.79 6.19 -2.76
N GLY A 123 14.12 6.16 -2.64
CA GLY A 123 14.85 5.13 -1.92
C GLY A 123 15.07 3.87 -2.75
N ALA A 124 15.91 2.99 -2.20
CA ALA A 124 16.30 1.74 -2.84
C ALA A 124 15.75 0.52 -2.10
N ASN A 125 15.46 -0.56 -2.83
CA ASN A 125 15.29 -1.90 -2.30
C ASN A 125 14.10 -2.09 -1.34
N SER A 126 12.99 -1.39 -1.57
CA SER A 126 11.74 -1.65 -0.85
C SER A 126 11.06 -2.92 -1.39
N LEU A 127 10.39 -3.66 -0.51
CA LEU A 127 9.66 -4.89 -0.84
C LEU A 127 8.15 -4.68 -0.60
N VAL A 128 7.36 -4.92 -1.63
CA VAL A 128 5.90 -4.98 -1.55
C VAL A 128 5.49 -6.44 -1.79
N GLY A 129 5.03 -7.09 -0.72
CA GLY A 129 4.64 -8.49 -0.70
C GLY A 129 5.76 -9.41 -0.23
N GLY A 130 5.86 -10.59 -0.85
CA GLY A 130 6.86 -11.61 -0.54
C GLY A 130 6.48 -12.97 -1.13
N VAL A 131 7.41 -13.93 -1.07
CA VAL A 131 7.24 -15.26 -1.68
C VAL A 131 6.44 -16.25 -0.83
N VAL A 132 6.11 -15.88 0.41
CA VAL A 132 5.30 -16.73 1.30
C VAL A 132 3.86 -16.21 1.35
N PRO A 133 2.84 -17.09 1.48
CA PRO A 133 1.44 -16.68 1.57
C PRO A 133 1.16 -15.57 2.59
N ALA A 134 1.79 -15.62 3.76
CA ALA A 134 1.61 -14.64 4.83
C ALA A 134 2.09 -13.21 4.47
N ALA A 135 2.92 -13.08 3.44
CA ALA A 135 3.43 -11.77 2.99
C ALA A 135 2.55 -11.13 1.91
N ARG A 136 1.59 -11.87 1.34
CA ARG A 136 0.70 -11.40 0.26
C ARG A 136 -0.08 -10.16 0.70
N ASN A 137 0.04 -9.08 -0.04
CA ASN A 137 -0.91 -7.97 0.10
C ASN A 137 -2.06 -8.18 -0.88
N VAL A 138 -3.25 -7.72 -0.49
CA VAL A 138 -4.39 -7.51 -1.39
C VAL A 138 -4.48 -6.00 -1.65
N ILE A 139 -4.14 -5.56 -2.85
CA ILE A 139 -4.06 -4.16 -3.25
C ILE A 139 -5.01 -3.94 -4.42
N ALA A 140 -6.25 -3.54 -4.13
CA ALA A 140 -7.31 -3.43 -5.12
C ALA A 140 -8.30 -2.33 -4.74
N GLY A 141 -9.19 -1.98 -5.67
CA GLY A 141 -10.24 -0.99 -5.40
C GLY A 141 -9.73 0.41 -5.05
N ASN A 142 -8.50 0.77 -5.42
CA ASN A 142 -8.00 2.15 -5.33
C ASN A 142 -8.50 2.95 -6.54
N ASN A 143 -8.67 4.28 -6.46
CA ASN A 143 -9.36 5.07 -7.49
C ASN A 143 -8.52 6.16 -8.18
N GLY A 144 -7.25 6.28 -7.82
CA GLY A 144 -6.30 7.20 -8.42
C GLY A 144 -5.46 6.52 -9.49
N GLN A 145 -4.15 6.69 -9.42
CA GLN A 145 -3.26 6.36 -10.53
C GLN A 145 -3.02 4.86 -10.68
N ALA A 146 -2.79 4.14 -9.59
CA ALA A 146 -2.46 2.72 -9.60
C ALA A 146 -2.73 2.05 -8.24
N ASN A 147 -2.91 0.73 -8.28
CA ASN A 147 -2.84 -0.09 -7.08
C ASN A 147 -1.41 -0.05 -6.51
N THR A 148 -0.37 -0.21 -7.35
CA THR A 148 1.03 0.04 -6.96
C THR A 148 1.73 0.97 -7.95
N ALA A 149 2.38 2.02 -7.47
CA ALA A 149 3.15 2.96 -8.28
C ALA A 149 4.60 3.02 -7.81
N ILE A 150 5.56 2.97 -8.74
CA ILE A 150 6.99 3.19 -8.52
C ILE A 150 7.38 4.39 -9.35
N GLU A 151 7.37 5.57 -8.74
CA GLU A 151 7.64 6.82 -9.45
C GLU A 151 8.03 7.96 -8.53
N PRO A 152 9.01 8.79 -8.91
CA PRO A 152 9.34 9.97 -8.14
C PRO A 152 8.17 10.97 -8.15
N ARG A 153 8.07 11.78 -7.11
CA ARG A 153 7.22 12.97 -7.16
C ARG A 153 7.80 13.92 -8.22
N PHE A 154 7.07 14.20 -9.30
CA PHE A 154 7.57 15.09 -10.36
C PHE A 154 7.94 16.46 -9.78
N GLY A 155 9.11 16.98 -10.17
CA GLY A 155 9.61 18.28 -9.69
C GLY A 155 10.13 18.30 -8.24
N SER A 156 10.19 17.16 -7.55
CA SER A 156 10.71 17.09 -6.17
C SER A 156 12.24 17.16 -6.06
N GLY A 157 12.97 16.94 -7.15
CA GLY A 157 14.43 16.84 -7.15
C GLY A 157 14.96 15.59 -6.42
N GLN A 158 14.08 14.70 -5.94
CA GLN A 158 14.46 13.44 -5.30
C GLN A 158 14.95 12.43 -6.34
N PRO A 159 15.93 11.57 -5.99
CA PRO A 159 16.34 10.49 -6.87
C PRO A 159 15.17 9.55 -7.12
N ALA A 160 15.12 8.98 -8.33
CA ALA A 160 14.12 7.97 -8.64
C ALA A 160 14.29 6.72 -7.76
N PRO A 161 13.19 6.04 -7.40
CA PRO A 161 13.26 4.80 -6.64
C PRO A 161 13.99 3.72 -7.43
N THR A 162 14.74 2.87 -6.73
CA THR A 162 15.51 1.78 -7.36
C THR A 162 15.30 0.45 -6.68
N GLY A 163 15.41 -0.65 -7.41
CA GLY A 163 15.46 -2.00 -6.82
C GLY A 163 14.18 -2.44 -6.11
N THR A 164 13.04 -1.78 -6.32
CA THR A 164 11.76 -2.18 -5.70
C THR A 164 11.34 -3.56 -6.16
N LEU A 165 11.05 -4.45 -5.22
CA LEU A 165 10.52 -5.79 -5.49
C LEU A 165 9.02 -5.81 -5.19
N ILE A 166 8.20 -6.19 -6.17
CA ILE A 166 6.75 -6.40 -6.02
C ILE A 166 6.47 -7.86 -6.34
N ARG A 167 6.18 -8.70 -5.34
CA ARG A 167 6.01 -10.16 -5.54
C ARG A 167 4.93 -10.76 -4.65
N GLY A 168 4.26 -11.81 -5.15
CA GLY A 168 3.27 -12.56 -4.38
C GLY A 168 2.08 -11.75 -3.87
N ASN A 169 1.71 -10.65 -4.55
CA ASN A 169 0.55 -9.82 -4.18
C ASN A 169 -0.66 -10.16 -5.06
N TYR A 170 -1.86 -9.93 -4.54
CA TYR A 170 -3.06 -9.78 -5.35
C TYR A 170 -3.29 -8.31 -5.66
N ILE A 171 -3.18 -7.95 -6.93
CA ILE A 171 -3.26 -6.58 -7.41
C ILE A 171 -4.45 -6.45 -8.34
N GLY A 172 -5.42 -5.61 -7.97
CA GLY A 172 -6.65 -5.37 -8.73
C GLY A 172 -7.77 -6.41 -8.54
N THR A 173 -7.51 -7.51 -7.82
CA THR A 173 -8.50 -8.55 -7.51
C THR A 173 -8.85 -8.59 -6.03
N ASN A 174 -9.94 -9.29 -5.69
CA ASN A 174 -10.32 -9.59 -4.32
C ASN A 174 -9.32 -10.53 -3.64
N ALA A 175 -9.50 -10.73 -2.33
CA ALA A 175 -8.66 -11.63 -1.51
C ALA A 175 -8.65 -13.08 -2.02
N ALA A 176 -9.67 -13.54 -2.75
CA ALA A 176 -9.66 -14.87 -3.36
C ALA A 176 -8.80 -14.94 -4.64
N GLY A 177 -8.40 -13.80 -5.22
CA GLY A 177 -7.71 -13.72 -6.50
C GLY A 177 -8.60 -14.04 -7.71
N THR A 178 -9.93 -14.00 -7.55
CA THR A 178 -10.89 -14.53 -8.55
C THR A 178 -11.71 -13.46 -9.25
N VAL A 179 -11.93 -12.31 -8.61
CA VAL A 179 -12.81 -11.24 -9.13
C VAL A 179 -12.09 -9.91 -9.03
N ALA A 180 -12.19 -9.09 -10.08
CA ALA A 180 -11.67 -7.72 -10.05
C ALA A 180 -12.45 -6.87 -9.02
N VAL A 181 -11.73 -6.07 -8.25
CA VAL A 181 -12.33 -5.10 -7.31
C VAL A 181 -12.09 -3.70 -7.86
N GLU A 182 -13.12 -3.14 -8.48
CA GLU A 182 -13.07 -1.87 -9.20
C GLU A 182 -13.95 -0.80 -8.51
N THR A 183 -13.63 0.48 -8.73
CA THR A 183 -14.32 1.63 -8.10
C THR A 183 -15.23 2.40 -9.03
N GLY A 184 -15.30 2.03 -10.32
CA GLY A 184 -16.00 2.80 -11.34
C GLY A 184 -15.82 2.21 -12.76
N PRO A 185 -16.24 2.94 -13.80
CA PRO A 185 -16.30 2.43 -15.17
C PRO A 185 -14.93 2.24 -15.83
N PHE A 186 -13.85 2.73 -15.20
CA PHE A 186 -12.48 2.56 -15.68
C PHE A 186 -11.69 1.75 -14.67
N PRO A 187 -10.93 0.73 -15.13
CA PRO A 187 -10.08 -0.05 -14.25
C PRO A 187 -8.90 0.81 -13.79
N THR A 188 -8.62 0.79 -12.50
CA THR A 188 -7.39 1.36 -11.94
C THR A 188 -6.20 0.55 -12.43
N ARG A 189 -5.09 1.23 -12.76
CA ARG A 189 -3.87 0.55 -13.23
C ARG A 189 -3.35 -0.40 -12.13
N GLY A 190 -2.86 -1.57 -12.54
CA GLY A 190 -2.29 -2.55 -11.62
C GLY A 190 -0.97 -2.05 -11.00
N VAL A 191 0.11 -2.17 -11.76
CA VAL A 191 1.43 -1.64 -11.39
C VAL A 191 1.88 -0.60 -12.41
N VAL A 192 2.38 0.54 -11.94
CA VAL A 192 2.97 1.60 -12.77
C VAL A 192 4.40 1.81 -12.35
N VAL A 193 5.33 1.84 -13.32
CA VAL A 193 6.73 2.21 -13.08
C VAL A 193 7.07 3.39 -13.98
N THR A 194 7.40 4.52 -13.36
CA THR A 194 7.80 5.74 -14.05
C THR A 194 9.15 6.19 -13.51
N LEU A 195 10.19 6.25 -14.36
CA LEU A 195 11.55 6.67 -14.01
C LEU A 195 12.27 5.83 -12.94
N GLY A 196 11.62 4.82 -12.34
CA GLY A 196 12.25 3.84 -11.46
C GLY A 196 13.10 2.83 -12.22
N THR A 197 14.19 2.34 -11.61
CA THR A 197 15.12 1.39 -12.26
C THR A 197 15.36 0.16 -11.42
N GLY A 198 15.64 -0.98 -12.08
CA GLY A 198 15.96 -2.24 -11.40
C GLY A 198 14.80 -2.85 -10.60
N SER A 199 13.56 -2.39 -10.80
CA SER A 199 12.39 -2.96 -10.15
C SER A 199 12.02 -4.31 -10.76
N VAL A 200 11.50 -5.21 -9.92
CA VAL A 200 11.03 -6.53 -10.36
C VAL A 200 9.57 -6.68 -9.95
N ILE A 201 8.70 -6.95 -10.93
CA ILE A 201 7.27 -7.17 -10.74
C ILE A 201 6.99 -8.66 -11.04
N GLY A 202 6.45 -9.37 -10.06
CA GLY A 202 6.33 -10.82 -10.09
C GLY A 202 7.67 -11.54 -9.81
N GLY A 203 7.60 -12.85 -9.62
CA GLY A 203 8.72 -13.78 -9.56
C GLY A 203 8.59 -14.88 -10.61
N THR A 204 9.43 -15.92 -10.48
CA THR A 204 9.45 -17.11 -11.36
C THR A 204 8.77 -18.34 -10.72
N ASP A 205 8.10 -18.16 -9.57
CA ASP A 205 7.61 -19.27 -8.76
C ASP A 205 6.09 -19.45 -8.91
N ALA A 206 5.63 -20.70 -8.77
CA ALA A 206 4.23 -21.11 -8.97
C ALA A 206 3.21 -20.41 -8.04
N ASP A 207 3.67 -19.65 -7.03
CA ASP A 207 2.86 -18.93 -6.05
C ASP A 207 2.51 -17.49 -6.46
N ASP A 208 2.96 -17.01 -7.63
CA ASP A 208 2.63 -15.67 -8.15
C ASP A 208 1.18 -15.52 -8.65
N GLY A 209 0.40 -16.60 -8.62
CA GLY A 209 -1.03 -16.58 -8.90
C GLY A 209 -1.38 -16.31 -10.38
N PRO A 210 -2.53 -16.80 -10.88
CA PRO A 210 -2.91 -16.69 -12.28
C PRO A 210 -3.41 -15.28 -12.72
N SER A 211 -3.12 -14.19 -11.99
CA SER A 211 -3.81 -12.91 -12.19
C SER A 211 -2.89 -11.70 -12.38
N MET A 212 -1.81 -11.85 -13.14
CA MET A 212 -1.19 -10.71 -13.81
C MET A 212 -2.05 -10.33 -15.02
N ALA A 213 -3.15 -9.60 -14.80
CA ALA A 213 -3.78 -8.82 -15.87
C ALA A 213 -2.86 -7.63 -16.19
N MET A 214 -1.75 -7.89 -16.89
CA MET A 214 -0.84 -6.86 -17.39
C MET A 214 -1.54 -6.05 -18.48
N TRP A 215 -1.77 -4.76 -18.21
CA TRP A 215 -1.78 -3.74 -19.24
C TRP A 215 -0.56 -2.83 -19.01
N GLU A 216 0.59 -3.24 -19.53
CA GLU A 216 1.73 -2.33 -19.67
C GLU A 216 1.52 -1.45 -20.91
N ARG A 217 1.47 -0.14 -20.69
CA ARG A 217 1.98 0.82 -21.69
C ARG A 217 3.24 1.43 -21.09
N ALA A 218 4.37 0.81 -21.38
CA ALA A 218 5.65 1.52 -21.38
C ALA A 218 5.67 2.42 -22.62
N THR A 219 5.80 3.73 -22.40
CA THR A 219 6.25 4.69 -23.42
C THR A 219 7.49 5.36 -22.89
#